data_AF-A0A926W175-F1
#
_entry.id   AF-A0A926W175-F1
#
_cell.length_a   1.000
_cell.length_b   1.000
_cell.length_c   1.000
_cell.angle_alpha   90.00
_cell.angle_beta   90.00
_cell.angle_gamma   90.00
#
_symmetry.space_group_name_H-M   'P 1'
#
loop_
_entity.id
_entity.type
_entity.pdbx_description
1 polymer ?
#
loop_
_entity_poly.entity_id
_entity_poly.type
_entity_poly.pdbx_seq_one_letter_code
_entity_poly.pdbx_strand_id
1 'polypeptide(L)' 'MTETHNLGMTDTEYAQLLAQGYDPNLEHQLIELGESIDQARKLARIVGLTQDKAPETDQEWEEFMAVWED' A
#
# COMPACT_ATOMS: atom_id res chain seq x y z
N MET A 1 -14.11 -11.16 11.63
CA MET A 1 -13.88 -11.82 10.33
C MET A 1 -13.07 -10.82 9.54
N THR A 2 -11.78 -11.08 9.31
CA THR A 2 -10.99 -10.28 8.38
C THR A 2 -11.46 -10.67 6.99
N GLU A 3 -12.17 -9.76 6.32
CA GLU A 3 -12.60 -9.96 4.95
C GLU A 3 -11.33 -10.05 4.09
N THR A 4 -10.99 -11.27 3.64
CA THR A 4 -9.92 -11.47 2.67
C THR A 4 -10.43 -10.96 1.33
N HIS A 5 -10.24 -9.66 1.09
CA HIS A 5 -10.51 -9.05 -0.20
C HIS A 5 -9.59 -9.69 -1.24
N ASN A 6 -10.15 -10.11 -2.38
CA ASN A 6 -9.35 -10.69 -3.45
C ASN A 6 -8.63 -9.55 -4.17
N LEU A 7 -7.45 -9.22 -3.66
CA LEU A 7 -6.62 -8.13 -4.17
C LEU A 7 -5.92 -8.50 -5.50
N GLY A 8 -6.09 -9.73 -6.00
CA GLY A 8 -5.41 -10.18 -7.22
C GLY A 8 -3.88 -10.23 -7.05
N MET A 9 -3.40 -10.43 -5.83
CA MET A 9 -1.99 -10.61 -5.49
C MET A 9 -1.77 -11.98 -4.86
N THR A 10 -0.53 -12.46 -4.91
CA THR A 10 -0.12 -13.68 -4.23
C THR A 10 0.02 -13.47 -2.73
N ASP A 11 -0.14 -14.53 -1.93
CA ASP A 11 0.05 -14.46 -0.48
C ASP A 11 1.45 -13.93 -0.09
N THR A 12 2.46 -14.20 -0.93
CA THR A 12 3.83 -13.71 -0.74
C THR A 12 3.92 -12.20 -0.92
N GLU A 13 3.31 -11.66 -1.98
CA GLU A 13 3.25 -10.21 -2.22
C GLU A 13 2.47 -9.52 -1.10
N TYR A 14 1.35 -10.11 -0.68
CA TYR A 14 0.56 -9.59 0.43
C TYR A 14 1.37 -9.52 1.73
N ALA A 15 2.10 -10.57 2.07
CA ALA A 15 2.97 -10.60 3.26
C ALA A 15 4.10 -9.56 3.18
N GLN A 16 4.67 -9.33 1.99
CA GLN A 16 5.69 -8.30 1.78
C GLN A 16 5.13 -6.89 1.97
N LEU A 17 3.95 -6.61 1.40
CA LEU A 17 3.29 -5.32 1.56
C LEU A 17 2.91 -5.07 3.01
N LEU A 18 2.35 -6.06 3.71
CA LEU A 18 2.07 -5.96 5.14
C LEU A 18 3.33 -5.64 5.97
N ALA A 19 4.47 -6.24 5.62
CA ALA A 19 5.75 -5.95 6.29
C ALA A 19 6.24 -4.52 6.03
N GLN A 20 5.79 -3.88 4.94
CA GLN A 20 6.05 -2.48 4.59
C GLN A 20 4.98 -1.52 5.14
N GLY A 21 4.07 -1.98 6.01
CA GLY A 21 3.04 -1.13 6.63
C GLY A 21 1.77 -0.94 5.81
N TYR A 22 1.59 -1.69 4.72
CA TYR A 22 0.37 -1.64 3.90
C TYR A 22 -0.89 -1.98 4.71
N ASP A 23 -1.93 -1.16 4.57
CA ASP A 23 -3.25 -1.42 5.16
C ASP A 23 -4.28 -1.77 4.08
N PRO A 24 -4.74 -3.04 4.00
CA PRO A 24 -5.76 -3.45 3.04
C PRO A 24 -7.14 -2.83 3.34
N ASN A 25 -7.41 -2.41 4.57
CA ASN A 25 -8.65 -1.71 4.89
C ASN A 25 -8.63 -0.29 4.31
N LEU A 26 -7.47 0.36 4.29
CA LEU A 26 -7.30 1.67 3.69
C LEU A 26 -7.50 1.61 2.16
N GLU A 27 -6.93 0.60 1.49
CA GLU A 27 -7.23 0.36 0.07
C GLU A 27 -8.74 0.22 -0.17
N HIS A 28 -9.42 -0.56 0.68
CA HIS A 28 -10.86 -0.77 0.53
C HIS A 28 -11.66 0.52 0.74
N GLN A 29 -11.29 1.34 1.73
CA GLN A 29 -11.90 2.64 1.97
C GLN A 29 -11.70 3.59 0.79
N LEU A 30 -10.53 3.57 0.16
CA LEU A 30 -10.24 4.38 -1.02
C LEU A 30 -11.08 3.93 -2.23
N ILE A 31 -11.26 2.61 -2.42
CA ILE A 31 -12.16 2.07 -3.45
C ILE A 31 -13.61 2.53 -3.18
N GLU A 32 -14.06 2.49 -1.93
CA GLU A 32 -15.41 2.95 -1.54
C GLU A 32 -15.60 4.47 -1.75
N LEU A 33 -14.52 5.25 -1.62
CA LEU A 33 -14.49 6.69 -1.92
C LEU A 33 -14.53 6.97 -3.44
N GLY A 34 -14.38 5.95 -4.27
CA GLY A 34 -14.44 6.05 -5.74
C GLY A 34 -13.09 6.02 -6.44
N GLU A 35 -12.00 5.73 -5.73
CA GLU A 35 -10.70 5.48 -6.37
C GLU A 35 -10.72 4.17 -7.16
N SER A 36 -9.88 4.08 -8.19
CA SER A 36 -9.65 2.80 -8.86
C SER A 36 -8.88 1.85 -7.93
N ILE A 37 -9.01 0.55 -8.15
CA ILE A 37 -8.28 -0.47 -7.37
C ILE A 37 -6.76 -0.19 -7.40
N ASP A 38 -6.21 0.13 -8.57
CA ASP A 38 -4.79 0.40 -8.74
C ASP A 38 -4.36 1.64 -7.95
N GLN A 39 -5.15 2.71 -8.00
CA GLN A 39 -4.84 3.96 -7.31
C GLN A 39 -5.01 3.83 -5.79
N ALA A 40 -6.06 3.15 -5.35
CA ALA A 40 -6.29 2.83 -3.95
C ALA A 40 -5.14 2.01 -3.35
N ARG A 41 -4.64 1.02 -4.10
CA ARG A 41 -3.49 0.20 -3.70
C ARG A 41 -2.22 1.03 -3.60
N LYS A 42 -1.95 1.85 -4.61
CA LYS A 42 -0.80 2.75 -4.65
C LYS A 42 -0.78 3.67 -3.42
N LEU A 43 -1.92 4.31 -3.14
CA LEU A 43 -2.10 5.18 -1.98
C LEU A 43 -1.94 4.42 -0.66
N ALA A 44 -2.54 3.24 -0.51
CA ALA A 44 -2.39 2.42 0.69
C ALA A 44 -0.94 2.00 0.95
N ARG A 45 -0.17 1.72 -0.11
CA ARG A 45 1.28 1.44 -0.02
C ARG A 45 2.07 2.66 0.39
N ILE A 46 1.79 3.82 -0.21
CA ILE A 46 2.44 5.10 0.14
C ILE A 46 2.19 5.47 1.60
N VAL A 47 0.95 5.31 2.07
CA VAL A 47 0.62 5.55 3.46
C VAL A 47 1.38 4.58 4.35
N GLY A 48 1.43 3.28 4.02
CA GLY A 48 2.22 2.31 4.79
C GLY A 48 3.71 2.68 4.92
N LEU A 49 4.33 3.13 3.82
CA LEU A 49 5.73 3.57 3.81
C LEU A 49 5.98 4.85 4.63
N THR A 50 4.96 5.67 4.87
CA THR A 50 5.10 6.99 5.52
C THR A 50 4.39 7.11 6.87
N GLN A 51 3.65 6.08 7.29
CA GLN A 51 2.78 6.12 8.47
C GLN A 51 3.55 6.21 9.78
N ASP A 52 4.64 5.44 9.93
CA ASP A 52 5.44 5.43 11.16
C ASP A 52 6.49 6.54 11.19
N LYS A 53 7.13 6.79 10.05
CA LYS A 53 8.10 7.85 9.85
C LYS A 53 8.13 8.28 8.39
N ALA A 54 8.45 9.55 8.16
CA ALA A 54 8.80 9.98 6.81
C ALA A 54 10.07 9.24 6.34
N PRO A 55 10.25 9.03 5.03
CA PRO A 55 11.50 8.49 4.50
C PRO A 55 12.67 9.40 4.91
N GLU A 56 13.68 8.84 5.57
CA GLU A 56 14.85 9.60 6.06
C GLU A 56 16.10 9.27 5.26
N THR A 57 16.14 8.09 4.65
CA THR A 57 17.28 7.61 3.85
C THR A 57 16.98 7.65 2.37
N ASP A 58 18.03 7.77 1.54
CA ASP A 58 17.90 7.75 0.08
C ASP A 58 17.20 6.47 -0.40
N GLN A 59 17.43 5.33 0.25
CA GLN A 59 16.79 4.06 -0.07
C GLN A 59 15.27 4.08 0.22
N GLU A 60 14.84 4.62 1.37
CA GLU A 60 13.42 4.76 1.68
C GLU A 60 12.74 5.74 0.72
N TRP A 61 13.45 6.79 0.29
CA TRP A 61 12.98 7.71 -0.75
C TRP A 61 12.87 7.05 -2.13
N GLU A 62 13.82 6.19 -2.50
CA GLU A 62 13.74 5.40 -3.72
C GLU A 62 12.53 4.46 -3.71
N GLU A 63 12.26 3.79 -2.59
CA GLU A 63 11.09 2.91 -2.42
C GLU A 63 9.78 3.71 -2.52
N PHE A 64 9.72 4.89 -1.89
CA PHE A 64 8.57 5.80 -2.01
C PHE A 64 8.36 6.25 -3.46
N MET A 65 9.42 6.71 -4.13
CA MET A 65 9.34 7.21 -5.51
C MET A 65 9.00 6.10 -6.50
N ALA A 66 9.50 4.89 -6.30
CA ALA A 66 9.15 3.73 -7.10
C ALA A 66 7.65 3.43 -7.03
N VAL A 67 7.04 3.54 -5.84
CA VAL A 67 5.59 3.39 -5.70
C VAL A 67 4.83 4.60 -6.23
N TRP A 68 5.39 5.81 -6.15
CA TRP A 68 4.73 7.05 -6.61
C TRP A 68 4.73 7.22 -8.14
N GLU A 69 5.76 6.74 -8.85
CA GLU A 69 5.88 6.90 -10.31
C GLU A 69 5.17 5.81 -11.12
N ASP A 70 4.89 4.65 -10.53
CA ASP A 70 4.17 3.50 -11.12
C ASP A 70 2.65 3.73 -11.19
#